data_AF-R9IDD3-F1
#
_entry.id   AF-R9IDD3-F1
#
_cell.length_a   1.000
_cell.length_b   1.000
_cell.length_c   1.000
_cell.angle_alpha   90.00
_cell.angle_beta   90.00
_cell.angle_gamma   90.00
#
_symmetry.space_group_name_H-M   'P 1'
#
loop_
_entity.id
_entity.type
_entity.pdbx_description
1 polymer ?
#
loop_
_entity_poly.entity_id
_entity_poly.type
_entity_poly.pdbx_seq_one_letter_code
_entity_poly.pdbx_strand_id
1 'polypeptide(L)' 'MNEYTYIIFDHKGKRLGKIEFGKRISVPSASEIEEAIKDGFPNEATYKLIVPINSTY' A
#
# COMPACT_ATOMS: atom_id res chain seq x y z
N MET A 1 -2.24 -17.10 -1.95
CA MET A 1 -2.85 -15.82 -1.51
C MET A 1 -1.72 -14.94 -1.04
N ASN A 2 -1.56 -13.80 -1.68
CA ASN A 2 -0.46 -12.88 -1.41
C ASN A 2 -1.01 -11.79 -0.51
N GLU A 3 -0.29 -11.48 0.56
CA GLU A 3 -0.54 -10.25 1.26
C GLU A 3 -0.12 -9.07 0.37
N TYR A 4 -0.65 -7.87 0.54
CA TYR A 4 -0.16 -6.71 -0.20
C TYR A 4 -0.03 -5.56 0.77
N THR A 5 1.21 -5.11 0.97
CA THR A 5 1.52 -4.03 1.90
C THR A 5 2.07 -2.86 1.13
N TYR A 6 1.52 -1.67 1.34
CA TYR A 6 1.98 -0.45 0.72
C TYR A 6 2.58 0.43 1.79
N ILE A 7 3.79 0.95 1.59
CA ILE A 7 4.33 1.98 2.47
C ILE A 7 4.00 3.33 1.88
N ILE A 8 3.46 4.20 2.74
CA ILE A 8 3.07 5.55 2.39
C ILE A 8 4.18 6.50 2.82
N PHE A 9 4.59 7.35 1.90
CA PHE A 9 5.61 8.36 2.05
C PHE A 9 4.98 9.73 1.85
N ASP A 10 5.50 10.72 2.56
CA ASP A 10 5.23 12.12 2.29
C ASP A 10 5.97 12.55 1.01
N HIS A 11 5.57 13.67 0.41
CA HIS A 11 6.28 14.31 -0.70
C HIS A 11 7.77 14.57 -0.40
N LYS A 12 8.15 14.69 0.89
CA LYS A 12 9.55 14.79 1.35
C LYS A 12 10.31 13.47 1.46
N GLY A 13 9.69 12.34 1.12
CA GLY A 13 10.25 11.00 1.29
C GLY A 13 10.22 10.47 2.73
N LYS A 14 9.55 11.17 3.66
CA LYS A 14 9.36 10.71 5.04
C LYS A 14 8.29 9.63 5.07
N ARG A 15 8.56 8.46 5.65
CA ARG A 15 7.54 7.42 5.86
C ARG A 15 6.42 7.97 6.75
N LEU A 16 5.22 8.07 6.19
CA LEU A 16 4.00 8.45 6.91
C LEU A 16 3.36 7.23 7.58
N GLY A 17 3.36 6.08 6.91
CA GLY A 17 2.70 4.89 7.44
C GLY A 17 2.78 3.69 6.50
N LYS A 18 1.87 2.73 6.70
CA LYS A 18 1.66 1.60 5.79
C LYS A 18 0.17 1.29 5.68
N ILE A 19 -0.24 0.73 4.56
CA ILE A 19 -1.58 0.19 4.29
C ILE A 19 -1.41 -1.30 4.04
N GLU A 20 -2.18 -2.11 4.78
CA GLU A 20 -2.17 -3.57 4.67
C GLU A 20 -3.49 -4.01 4.04
N PHE A 21 -3.45 -4.43 2.77
CA PHE A 21 -4.64 -4.89 2.04
C PHE A 21 -5.04 -6.34 2.38
N GLY A 22 -4.26 -6.99 3.25
CA GLY A 22 -4.44 -8.38 3.65
C GLY A 22 -4.16 -9.37 2.53
N LYS A 23 -4.46 -10.66 2.78
CA LYS A 23 -4.27 -11.75 1.84
C LYS A 23 -5.31 -11.71 0.71
N ARG A 24 -4.87 -11.37 -0.49
CA ARG A 24 -5.69 -11.36 -1.72
C ARG A 24 -5.08 -12.29 -2.76
N ILE A 25 -5.90 -12.71 -3.73
CA ILE A 25 -5.42 -13.51 -4.87
C ILE A 25 -4.82 -12.58 -5.94
N SER A 26 -5.35 -11.36 -6.05
CA SER A 26 -4.92 -10.35 -7.00
C SER A 26 -4.37 -9.10 -6.30
N VAL A 27 -3.47 -8.42 -7.01
CA VAL A 27 -2.96 -7.11 -6.61
C VAL A 27 -4.12 -6.12 -6.51
N PRO A 28 -4.21 -5.30 -5.43
CA PRO A 28 -5.24 -4.27 -5.32
C PRO A 28 -5.08 -3.23 -6.43
N SER A 29 -6.21 -2.67 -6.86
CA SER A 29 -6.22 -1.68 -7.94
C SER A 29 -5.67 -0.33 -7.47
N ALA A 30 -5.10 0.45 -8.40
CA ALA A 30 -4.61 1.81 -8.10
C ALA A 30 -5.67 2.67 -7.40
N SER A 31 -6.93 2.61 -7.85
CA SER A 31 -8.03 3.37 -7.23
C SER A 31 -8.29 2.96 -5.78
N GLU A 32 -8.28 1.67 -5.44
CA GLU A 32 -8.44 1.22 -4.04
C GLU A 32 -7.31 1.74 -3.15
N ILE A 33 -6.09 1.75 -3.69
CA ILE A 33 -4.89 2.25 -3.01
C ILE A 33 -5.01 3.76 -2.81
N GLU A 34 -5.39 4.51 -3.84
CA GLU A 34 -5.60 5.96 -3.75
C GLU A 34 -6.72 6.33 -2.79
N GLU A 35 -7.84 5.59 -2.76
CA GLU A 35 -8.92 5.81 -1.80
C GLU A 35 -8.47 5.56 -0.36
N ALA A 36 -7.76 4.44 -0.11
CA ALA A 36 -7.22 4.14 1.22
C ALA A 36 -6.17 5.16 1.66
N ILE A 37 -5.38 5.71 0.73
CA ILE A 37 -4.44 6.79 1.01
C ILE A 37 -5.19 8.08 1.31
N LYS A 38 -6.21 8.44 0.52
CA LYS A 38 -6.98 9.66 0.72
C LYS A 38 -7.77 9.67 2.02
N ASP A 39 -8.21 8.50 2.49
CA ASP A 39 -8.89 8.34 3.78
C ASP A 39 -7.92 8.48 4.96
N GLY A 40 -6.75 7.85 4.89
CA GLY A 40 -5.80 7.78 6.01
C GLY A 40 -4.65 8.79 5.99
N PHE A 41 -4.40 9.46 4.86
CA PHE A 41 -3.20 10.26 4.61
C PHE A 41 -3.52 11.55 3.83
N PRO A 42 -2.70 12.61 3.97
CA PRO A 42 -2.88 13.86 3.23
C PRO A 42 -2.72 13.68 1.71
N ASN A 43 -3.38 14.56 0.94
CA ASN A 43 -3.51 14.54 -0.54
C ASN A 43 -2.20 14.68 -1.36
N GLU A 44 -1.03 14.48 -0.77
CA GLU A 44 0.28 14.56 -1.44
C GLU A 44 1.19 13.38 -1.06
N ALA A 45 0.62 12.33 -0.48
CA ALA A 45 1.35 11.15 -0.09
C ALA A 45 1.65 10.24 -1.30
N THR A 46 2.90 9.83 -1.44
CA THR A 46 3.36 8.84 -2.42
C THR A 46 3.26 7.45 -1.80
N TYR A 47 3.00 6.43 -2.62
CA TYR A 47 2.97 5.05 -2.14
C TYR A 47 3.97 4.18 -2.89
N LYS A 48 4.55 3.23 -2.17
CA LYS A 48 5.40 2.19 -2.75
C LYS A 48 4.89 0.83 -2.35
N LEU A 49 4.60 0.01 -3.35
CA LEU A 49 4.20 -1.38 -3.14
C LEU A 49 5.37 -2.16 -2.54
N ILE A 50 5.10 -2.81 -1.41
CA ILE A 50 5.95 -3.81 -0.79
C ILE A 50 5.17 -5.10 -0.82
N VAL A 51 5.20 -5.75 -1.98
CA VAL A 51 4.68 -7.11 -2.12
C VAL A 51 5.41 -8.00 -1.10
N PRO A 52 4.69 -8.75 -0.27
CA PRO A 52 5.29 -9.78 0.53
C PRO A 52 5.78 -10.88 -0.40
N ILE A 53 6.97 -11.32 -0.06
CA ILE A 53 7.49 -12.66 -0.24
C ILE A 53 6.37 -13.64 -0.60
N ASN A 54 6.43 -14.17 -1.82
CA ASN A 54 5.70 -15.37 -2.17
C ASN A 54 5.86 -16.34 -0.99
N SER A 55 4.79 -16.62 -0.26
CA SER A 55 4.82 -17.73 0.70
C SER A 55 4.76 -18.96 -0.19
N THR A 56 5.92 -19.33 -0.71
CA THR A 56 6.14 -20.52 -1.51
C THR A 56 5.75 -21.68 -0.62
N TYR A 57 4.57 -22.24 -0.87
CA TYR A 57 4.23 -23.59 -0.44
C TYR A 57 4.96 -24.57 -1.35
#